data_AF-A0A7W0CHP6-F1
#
_entry.id   AF-A0A7W0CHP6-F1
#
_cell.length_a   1.000
_cell.length_b   1.000
_cell.length_c   1.000
_cell.angle_alpha   90.00
_cell.angle_beta   90.00
_cell.angle_gamma   90.00
#
_symmetry.space_group_name_H-M   'P 1'
#
loop_
_entity.id
_entity.type
_entity.pdbx_description
1 polymer ?
#
loop_
_entity_poly.entity_id
_entity_poly.type
_entity_poly.pdbx_seq_one_letter_code
_entity_poly.pdbx_strand_id
1 'polypeptide(L)' 'MATRRGLIEVSEVTRTGSPVRTARFMSSRILALVEHPADGETDPS' A
#
# COMPACT_ATOMS: atom_id res chain seq x y z
N MET A 1 -2.84 -11.56 6.53
CA MET A 1 -3.84 -11.65 5.44
C MET A 1 -4.63 -12.94 5.60
N ALA A 2 -5.96 -12.85 5.68
CA ALA A 2 -6.83 -14.03 5.65
C ALA A 2 -7.65 -14.00 4.35
N THR A 3 -7.27 -14.81 3.37
CA THR A 3 -8.02 -15.00 2.12
C THR A 3 -9.21 -15.92 2.40
N ARG A 4 -10.44 -15.39 2.41
CA ARG A 4 -11.66 -16.22 2.47
C ARG A 4 -12.29 -16.27 1.07
N ARG A 5 -12.30 -17.44 0.43
CA ARG A 5 -13.03 -17.77 -0.83
C ARG A 5 -13.37 -16.57 -1.75
N GLY A 6 -12.35 -15.87 -2.25
CA GLY A 6 -12.52 -14.76 -3.21
C GLY A 6 -12.58 -13.35 -2.61
N LEU A 7 -12.35 -13.18 -1.31
CA LEU A 7 -12.34 -11.90 -0.62
C LEU A 7 -10.94 -11.63 -0.04
N ILE A 8 -10.38 -10.47 -0.39
CA ILE A 8 -9.10 -9.97 0.12
C ILE A 8 -9.36 -8.81 1.07
N GLU A 9 -8.87 -8.95 2.30
CA GLU A 9 -8.87 -7.86 3.28
C GLU A 9 -7.57 -7.07 3.17
N VAL A 10 -7.70 -5.76 3.08
CA VAL A 10 -6.59 -4.82 2.99
C VAL A 10 -6.70 -3.85 4.15
N SER A 11 -5.61 -3.66 4.87
CA SER A 11 -5.50 -2.64 5.90
C SER A 11 -4.42 -1.64 5.50
N GLU A 12 -4.79 -0.36 5.53
CA GLU A 12 -3.84 0.74 5.49
C GLU A 12 -3.19 0.83 6.88
N VAL A 13 -1.85 0.84 6.91
CA VAL A 13 -1.09 0.88 8.16
C VAL A 13 -0.20 2.12 8.20
N THR A 14 0.01 2.65 9.40
CA THR A 14 1.03 3.68 9.64
C THR A 14 2.43 3.10 9.49
N ARG A 15 3.44 3.98 9.50
CA ARG A 15 4.86 3.59 9.56
C ARG A 15 5.21 2.66 10.74
N THR A 16 4.48 2.74 11.85
CA THR A 16 4.68 1.87 13.02
C THR A 16 3.86 0.58 12.96
N GLY A 17 3.12 0.34 11.87
CA GLY A 17 2.32 -0.86 11.65
C GLY A 17 0.90 -0.80 12.23
N SER A 18 0.47 0.35 12.78
CA SER A 18 -0.89 0.48 13.32
C SER A 18 -1.91 0.64 12.20
N PRO A 19 -2.99 -0.16 12.13
CA PRO A 19 -4.00 -0.02 11.08
C PRO A 19 -4.83 1.24 11.29
N VAL A 20 -5.00 2.03 10.23
CA VAL A 20 -5.82 3.26 10.22
C VAL A 20 -7.07 3.12 9.37
N ARG A 21 -7.11 2.13 8.48
CA ARG A 21 -8.26 1.85 7.62
C ARG A 21 -8.29 0.40 7.22
N THR A 22 -9.48 -0.17 7.05
CA THR A 22 -9.66 -1.54 6.54
C THR A 22 -10.75 -1.57 5.47
N ALA A 23 -10.52 -2.34 4.41
CA ALA A 23 -11.47 -2.58 3.33
C ALA A 23 -11.39 -4.03 2.84
N ARG A 24 -12.44 -4.48 2.15
CA ARG A 24 -12.54 -5.85 1.61
C ARG A 24 -12.83 -5.79 0.12
N PHE A 25 -12.05 -6.52 -0.66
CA PHE A 25 -12.08 -6.53 -2.12
C PHE A 25 -12.43 -7.91 -2.63
N MET A 26 -13.31 -7.98 -3.63
CA MET A 26 -13.67 -9.25 -4.32
C MET A 26 -12.71 -9.58 -5.48
N SER A 27 -11.79 -8.67 -5.81
CA SER A 27 -10.73 -8.90 -6.80
C SER A 27 -9.60 -9.70 -6.16
N SER A 28 -9.07 -10.68 -6.90
CA SER A 28 -7.92 -11.48 -6.47
C SER A 28 -6.57 -10.78 -6.65
N ARG A 29 -6.53 -9.63 -7.35
CA ARG A 29 -5.29 -8.92 -7.68
C ARG A 29 -5.36 -7.45 -7.28
N ILE A 30 -4.29 -6.97 -6.64
CA ILE A 30 -4.09 -5.59 -6.19
C ILE A 30 -2.80 -5.07 -6.82
N LEU A 31 -2.81 -3.82 -7.30
CA LEU A 31 -1.62 -3.10 -7.76
C LEU A 31 -1.32 -1.96 -6.77
N ALA A 32 -0.05 -1.76 -6.46
CA ALA A 32 0.41 -0.63 -5.67
C ALA A 32 1.20 0.32 -6.59
N LEU A 33 0.85 1.60 -6.55
CA LEU A 33 1.64 2.68 -7.13
C LEU A 33 2.28 3.44 -5.97
N VAL A 34 3.60 3.58 -6.03
CA VAL A 34 4.37 4.38 -5.08
C VAL A 34 5.11 5.43 -5.88
N GLU A 35 5.00 6.68 -5.43
CA GLU A 35 5.88 7.75 -5.88
C GLU A 35 7.28 7.51 -5.31
N HIS A 36 8.28 7.51 -6.19
CA HIS A 36 9.67 7.49 -5.74
C HIS A 36 10.08 8.92 -5.39
N PRO A 37 10.88 9.12 -4.32
CA PRO A 37 11.46 10.43 -4.05
C PRO A 37 12.27 10.87 -5.28
N ALA A 38 12.25 12.17 -5.60
CA ALA A 38 13.14 12.69 -6.62
C ALA A 38 14.58 12.47 -6.16
N ASP A 39 15.34 11.65 -6.88
CA ASP A 39 16.78 11.53 -6.68
C ASP A 39 17.38 12.92 -6.93
N GLY A 40 18.08 13.44 -5.92
CA GLY A 40 18.30 14.87 -5.72
C GLY A 40 18.57 15.66 -6.99
N GLU A 41 17.84 16.78 -7.13
CA GLU A 41 18.30 18.01 -7.78
C GLU A 41 19.79 18.13 -7.45
N THR A 42 20.62 17.67 -8.38
CA THR A 42 22.07 17.67 -8.23
C THR A 42 22.44 19.13 -8.31
N ASP A 43 22.75 19.69 -7.14
CA ASP A 43 23.37 20.98 -6.93
C ASP A 43 24.37 21.30 -8.06
N PRO A 44 24.05 22.24 -8.98
CA PRO A 44 25.06 22.78 -9.87
C PRO A 44 25.83 23.84 -9.08
N SER A 45 26.84 23.40 -8.32
CA SER A 45 27.93 24.25 -7.85
C SER A 45 28.66 24.93 -9.01
#